data_AF-A0A7H8RA45-F1
#
_entry.id   AF-A0A7H8RA45-F1
#
_cell.length_a   1.000
_cell.length_b   1.000
_cell.length_c   1.000
_cell.angle_alpha   90.00
_cell.angle_beta   90.00
_cell.angle_gamma   90.00
#
_symmetry.space_group_name_H-M   'P 1'
#
loop_
_entity.id
_entity.type
_entity.pdbx_description
1 polymer ?
#
loop_
_entity_poly.entity_id
_entity_poly.type
_entity_poly.pdbx_seq_one_letter_code
_entity_poly.pdbx_strand_id
1 'polypeptide(L)'
;MNPDKPHQQAQVVIPSEELERKRKRQHDREEEAAFMMDDLKSGDFLLFLQEVPKAKMSHCRAWSCMPYKRTGSPVIRSNYRFKLENVSASSNYKIKYYHVTCLERFLPDLPGLVRDGYLKMAGYISAPIDSGVCLQSSAEAIADWFRYEGSTFDLGFYERFNKSYQEWEGDWSVRCIEHQLGHQEEPDSDCSFCQSLPIPEEPRKSDYFPEEPSVIMLSQLLASVSAQSHIDKWWRWRKQE
;
A
#
# COMPACT_ATOMS: atom_id res chain seq x y z
N MET A 1 -48.92 32.41 -29.82
CA MET A 1 -47.50 32.73 -29.52
C MET A 1 -46.88 31.51 -28.86
N ASN A 2 -45.65 31.19 -29.26
CA ASN A 2 -45.02 29.85 -29.32
C ASN A 2 -45.03 28.97 -28.05
N PRO A 3 -45.07 27.63 -28.24
CA PRO A 3 -44.79 26.63 -27.21
C PRO A 3 -43.28 26.29 -27.13
N ASP A 4 -42.90 25.65 -26.01
CA ASP A 4 -41.77 24.73 -25.79
C ASP A 4 -40.38 25.05 -26.34
N LYS A 5 -39.42 25.20 -25.42
CA LYS A 5 -38.01 24.89 -25.66
C LYS A 5 -37.56 23.79 -24.69
N PRO A 6 -37.33 22.56 -25.13
CA PRO A 6 -36.62 21.58 -24.33
C PRO A 6 -35.13 21.95 -24.31
N HIS A 7 -34.54 21.99 -23.12
CA HIS A 7 -33.10 21.98 -22.95
C HIS A 7 -32.55 20.67 -23.53
N GLN A 8 -31.95 20.75 -24.71
CA GLN A 8 -31.14 19.67 -25.25
C GLN A 8 -29.88 19.54 -24.37
N GLN A 9 -29.83 18.47 -23.57
CA GLN A 9 -28.57 17.95 -23.04
C GLN A 9 -27.67 17.64 -24.24
N ALA A 10 -26.56 18.37 -24.35
CA ALA A 10 -25.54 18.11 -25.35
C ALA A 10 -25.01 16.69 -25.13
N GLN A 11 -25.41 15.76 -26.00
CA GLN A 11 -24.78 14.46 -26.10
C GLN A 11 -23.31 14.69 -26.48
N VAL A 12 -22.39 14.35 -25.59
CA VAL A 12 -20.96 14.32 -25.87
C VAL A 12 -20.74 13.19 -26.88
N VAL A 13 -20.79 13.54 -28.17
CA VAL A 13 -20.42 12.62 -29.26
C VAL A 13 -18.92 12.41 -29.17
N ILE A 14 -18.50 11.32 -28.53
CA ILE A 14 -17.10 10.88 -28.53
C ILE A 14 -16.74 10.53 -29.98
N PRO A 15 -15.72 11.16 -30.60
CA PRO A 15 -15.33 10.87 -31.97
C PRO A 15 -15.01 9.38 -32.17
N SER A 16 -15.44 8.79 -33.30
CA SER A 16 -15.26 7.35 -33.61
C SER A 16 -13.82 6.86 -33.40
N GLU A 17 -12.83 7.69 -33.76
CA GLU A 17 -11.41 7.38 -33.56
C GLU A 17 -10.99 7.28 -32.09
N GLU A 18 -11.58 8.08 -31.20
CA GLU A 18 -11.27 8.02 -29.76
C GLU A 18 -11.83 6.73 -29.15
N LEU A 19 -13.02 6.31 -29.61
CA LEU A 19 -13.61 5.04 -29.21
C LEU A 19 -12.77 3.85 -29.69
N GLU A 20 -12.30 3.86 -30.93
CA GLU A 20 -11.40 2.83 -31.46
C GLU A 20 -10.07 2.76 -30.70
N ARG A 21 -9.45 3.92 -30.40
CA ARG A 21 -8.25 3.99 -29.58
C ARG A 21 -8.48 3.47 -28.16
N LYS A 22 -9.65 3.73 -27.56
CA LYS A 22 -10.03 3.20 -26.25
C LYS A 22 -10.19 1.68 -26.30
N ARG A 23 -10.86 1.15 -27.31
CA ARG A 23 -11.04 -0.30 -27.53
C ARG A 23 -9.69 -1.00 -27.71
N LYS A 24 -8.81 -0.48 -28.57
CA LYS A 24 -7.46 -1.05 -28.75
C LYS A 24 -6.68 -1.08 -27.43
N ARG A 25 -6.69 0.02 -26.67
CA ARG A 25 -6.01 0.08 -25.36
C ARG A 25 -6.59 -0.87 -24.33
N GLN A 26 -7.88 -1.20 -24.44
CA GLN A 26 -8.53 -2.15 -23.56
C GLN A 26 -8.11 -3.57 -23.94
N HIS A 27 -8.16 -3.91 -25.23
CA HIS A 27 -7.68 -5.18 -25.75
C HIS A 27 -6.21 -5.43 -25.39
N ASP A 28 -5.31 -4.46 -25.61
CA ASP A 28 -3.89 -4.62 -25.26
C ASP A 28 -3.69 -4.95 -23.76
N ARG A 29 -4.57 -4.40 -22.89
CA ARG A 29 -4.51 -4.68 -21.44
C ARG A 29 -5.04 -6.06 -21.10
N GLU A 30 -6.15 -6.46 -21.70
CA GLU A 30 -6.73 -7.79 -21.49
C GLU A 30 -5.78 -8.88 -21.96
N GLU A 31 -5.11 -8.67 -23.09
CA GLU A 31 -4.10 -9.58 -23.61
C GLU A 31 -2.86 -9.65 -22.69
N GLU A 32 -2.33 -8.50 -22.26
CA GLU A 32 -1.21 -8.47 -21.30
C GLU A 32 -1.58 -9.12 -19.96
N ALA A 33 -2.81 -8.90 -19.48
CA ALA A 33 -3.33 -9.51 -18.27
C ALA A 33 -3.45 -11.04 -18.43
N ALA A 34 -3.96 -11.53 -19.55
CA ALA A 34 -4.07 -12.95 -19.84
C ALA A 34 -2.69 -13.64 -19.81
N PHE A 35 -1.69 -13.06 -20.48
CA PHE A 35 -0.33 -13.59 -20.45
C PHE A 35 0.25 -13.65 -19.03
N MET A 36 0.04 -12.61 -18.21
CA MET A 36 0.51 -12.62 -16.83
C MET A 36 -0.26 -13.64 -15.97
N MET A 37 -1.57 -13.79 -16.18
CA MET A 37 -2.36 -14.78 -15.45
C MET A 37 -1.97 -16.22 -15.82
N ASP A 38 -1.62 -16.48 -17.07
CA ASP A 38 -1.09 -17.78 -17.50
C ASP A 38 0.27 -18.05 -16.83
N ASP A 39 1.17 -17.06 -16.81
CA ASP A 39 2.44 -17.13 -16.06
C ASP A 39 2.17 -17.48 -14.58
N LEU A 40 1.23 -16.81 -13.91
CA LEU A 40 0.90 -17.07 -12.49
C LEU A 40 0.26 -18.44 -12.26
N LYS A 41 -0.71 -18.83 -13.10
CA LYS A 41 -1.41 -20.12 -13.00
C LYS A 41 -0.53 -21.32 -13.29
N SER A 42 0.57 -21.13 -14.03
CA SER A 42 1.58 -22.19 -14.23
C SER A 42 2.19 -22.69 -12.90
N GLY A 43 2.15 -21.87 -11.84
CA GLY A 43 2.84 -22.12 -10.58
C GLY A 43 4.32 -21.74 -10.59
N ASP A 44 4.88 -21.43 -11.75
CA ASP A 44 6.29 -21.07 -11.88
C ASP A 44 6.58 -19.61 -11.53
N PHE A 45 5.56 -18.76 -11.46
CA PHE A 45 5.73 -17.34 -11.21
C PHE A 45 4.95 -16.87 -9.99
N LEU A 46 5.56 -15.96 -9.23
CA LEU A 46 4.90 -15.20 -8.17
C LEU A 46 5.09 -13.71 -8.38
N LEU A 47 4.05 -12.96 -7.99
CA LEU A 47 4.05 -11.52 -7.97
C LEU A 47 4.35 -11.03 -6.56
N PHE A 48 5.31 -10.12 -6.43
CA PHE A 48 5.69 -9.54 -5.15
C PHE A 48 5.56 -8.03 -5.18
N LEU A 49 4.87 -7.46 -4.19
CA LEU A 49 5.09 -6.06 -3.82
C LEU A 49 6.45 -5.95 -3.14
N GLN A 50 7.28 -4.98 -3.54
CA GLN A 50 8.60 -4.74 -2.96
C GLN A 50 8.86 -3.26 -2.75
N GLU A 51 9.65 -2.93 -1.73
CA GLU A 51 10.33 -1.64 -1.67
C GLU A 51 11.37 -1.51 -2.80
N VAL A 52 11.53 -0.30 -3.32
CA VAL A 52 12.50 0.02 -4.36
C VAL A 52 13.78 0.52 -3.70
N PRO A 53 14.90 -0.22 -3.80
CA PRO A 53 16.17 0.27 -3.30
C PRO A 53 16.56 1.55 -4.04
N LYS A 54 16.91 2.62 -3.32
CA LYS A 54 17.29 3.93 -3.90
C LYS A 54 18.40 3.82 -4.97
N ALA A 55 19.26 2.81 -4.87
CA ALA A 55 20.37 2.56 -5.78
C ALA A 55 20.00 1.82 -7.08
N LYS A 56 18.79 1.26 -7.21
CA LYS A 56 18.43 0.41 -8.35
C LYS A 56 17.29 1.00 -9.18
N MET A 57 17.62 1.48 -10.38
CA MET A 57 16.62 1.88 -11.37
C MET A 57 16.03 0.64 -12.06
N SER A 58 14.71 0.48 -11.99
CA SER A 58 13.97 -0.54 -12.73
C SER A 58 13.02 0.11 -13.72
N HIS A 59 12.85 -0.51 -14.89
CA HIS A 59 11.90 -0.08 -15.90
C HIS A 59 10.64 -0.92 -15.82
N CYS A 60 9.49 -0.25 -15.86
CA CYS A 60 8.19 -0.88 -15.95
C CYS A 60 8.06 -1.62 -17.29
N ARG A 61 7.56 -2.86 -17.23
CA ARG A 61 7.36 -3.73 -18.40
C ARG A 61 5.94 -3.69 -18.96
N ALA A 62 5.04 -2.92 -18.36
CA ALA A 62 3.68 -2.78 -18.84
C ALA A 62 3.65 -2.23 -20.29
N TRP A 63 2.97 -2.91 -21.21
CA TRP A 63 2.85 -2.49 -22.62
C TRP A 63 2.25 -1.08 -22.73
N SER A 64 1.33 -0.78 -21.83
CA SER A 64 0.59 0.48 -21.81
C SER A 64 0.96 1.41 -20.64
N CYS A 65 2.22 1.35 -20.17
CA CYS A 65 2.76 2.13 -19.05
C CYS A 65 2.39 3.63 -19.10
N MET A 66 1.61 4.10 -18.12
CA MET A 66 1.15 5.50 -18.06
C MET A 66 2.27 6.50 -17.77
N PRO A 67 3.19 6.22 -16.81
CA PRO A 67 4.37 7.07 -16.64
C PRO A 67 5.17 7.24 -17.93
N TYR A 68 5.40 6.16 -18.69
CA TYR A 68 6.07 6.24 -19.99
C TYR A 68 5.31 7.10 -20.99
N LYS A 69 3.99 6.89 -21.13
CA LYS A 69 3.16 7.69 -22.04
C LYS A 69 3.13 9.19 -21.72
N ARG A 70 3.28 9.56 -20.44
CA ARG A 70 3.27 10.97 -20.03
C ARG A 70 4.66 11.62 -19.97
N THR A 71 5.72 10.86 -19.68
CA THR A 71 7.05 11.40 -19.39
C THR A 71 8.14 10.93 -20.36
N GLY A 72 7.83 10.00 -21.26
CA GLY A 72 8.81 9.34 -22.12
C GLY A 72 9.75 8.37 -21.38
N SER A 73 9.56 8.16 -20.08
CA SER A 73 10.42 7.32 -19.26
C SER A 73 9.62 6.21 -18.56
N PRO A 74 9.97 4.91 -18.75
CA PRO A 74 9.33 3.81 -18.04
C PRO A 74 9.94 3.56 -16.66
N VAL A 75 10.85 4.43 -16.19
CA VAL A 75 11.54 4.28 -14.91
C VAL A 75 10.53 4.29 -13.75
N ILE A 76 10.69 3.35 -12.83
CA ILE A 76 9.94 3.27 -11.58
C ILE A 76 10.65 4.14 -10.54
N ARG A 77 10.03 5.27 -10.18
CA ARG A 77 10.53 6.27 -9.21
C ARG A 77 9.77 6.26 -7.89
N SER A 78 8.72 5.44 -7.79
CA SER A 78 8.00 5.17 -6.54
C SER A 78 8.90 4.40 -5.59
N ASN A 79 8.61 4.50 -4.29
CA ASN A 79 9.30 3.70 -3.26
C ASN A 79 8.85 2.23 -3.27
N TYR A 80 7.82 1.90 -4.05
CA TYR A 80 7.30 0.55 -4.19
C TYR A 80 7.18 0.14 -5.65
N ARG A 81 7.30 -1.15 -5.92
CA ARG A 81 7.08 -1.73 -7.24
C ARG A 81 6.56 -3.15 -7.11
N PHE A 82 5.96 -3.64 -8.19
CA PHE A 82 5.76 -5.08 -8.34
C PHE A 82 6.96 -5.73 -9.02
N LYS A 83 7.33 -6.91 -8.54
CA LYS A 83 8.30 -7.82 -9.12
C LYS A 83 7.59 -9.11 -9.50
N LEU A 84 7.56 -9.45 -10.77
CA LEU A 84 7.18 -10.78 -11.22
C LEU A 84 8.45 -11.62 -11.33
N GLU A 85 8.51 -12.70 -10.56
CA GLU A 85 9.67 -13.56 -10.42
C GLU A 85 9.30 -15.01 -10.71
N ASN A 86 10.15 -15.69 -11.48
CA ASN A 86 10.05 -17.13 -11.63
C ASN A 86 10.65 -17.80 -10.40
N VAL A 87 9.86 -18.58 -9.67
CA VAL A 87 10.26 -19.26 -8.44
C VAL A 87 10.76 -20.69 -8.66
N SER A 88 10.48 -21.26 -9.84
CA SER A 88 10.88 -22.62 -10.21
C SER A 88 12.28 -22.72 -10.82
N ALA A 89 12.87 -21.60 -11.24
CA ALA A 89 14.14 -21.59 -11.98
C ALA A 89 15.27 -20.82 -11.27
N SER A 90 16.49 -21.35 -11.38
CA SER A 90 17.70 -20.68 -10.86
C SER A 90 18.06 -19.44 -11.69
N SER A 91 17.97 -18.26 -11.07
CA SER A 91 18.60 -16.94 -11.33
C SER A 91 18.74 -16.34 -12.75
N ASN A 92 18.50 -17.09 -13.84
CA ASN A 92 18.71 -16.64 -15.22
C ASN A 92 17.42 -16.16 -15.91
N TYR A 93 16.26 -16.27 -15.26
CA TYR A 93 15.01 -15.75 -15.81
C TYR A 93 14.90 -14.23 -15.65
N LYS A 94 14.38 -13.57 -16.69
CA LYS A 94 14.19 -12.11 -16.73
C LYS A 94 13.13 -11.69 -15.72
N ILE A 95 13.57 -11.24 -14.56
CA ILE A 95 12.72 -10.53 -13.59
C ILE A 95 12.04 -9.36 -14.30
N LYS A 96 10.70 -9.29 -14.20
CA LYS A 96 9.90 -8.18 -14.73
C LYS A 96 9.46 -7.28 -13.59
N TYR A 97 9.53 -5.97 -13.80
CA TYR A 97 9.08 -4.98 -12.82
C TYR A 97 7.93 -4.15 -13.37
N TYR A 98 7.03 -3.73 -12.49
CA TYR A 98 5.86 -2.93 -12.85
C TYR A 98 5.63 -1.82 -11.83
N HIS A 99 5.17 -0.65 -12.31
CA HIS A 99 4.58 0.37 -11.44
C HIS A 99 3.32 -0.20 -10.77
N VAL A 100 3.02 0.25 -9.55
CA VAL A 100 1.81 -0.18 -8.83
C VAL A 100 0.56 0.16 -9.64
N THR A 101 0.43 1.40 -10.13
CA THR A 101 -0.76 1.79 -10.91
C THR A 101 -0.81 1.19 -12.31
N CYS A 102 0.32 0.72 -12.85
CA CYS A 102 0.27 -0.01 -14.11
C CYS A 102 -0.40 -1.36 -13.89
N LEU A 103 0.01 -2.08 -12.85
CA LEU A 103 -0.52 -3.40 -12.55
C LEU A 103 -2.01 -3.34 -12.21
N GLU A 104 -2.44 -2.44 -11.33
CA GLU A 104 -3.87 -2.26 -10.98
C GLU A 104 -4.77 -1.93 -12.19
N ARG A 105 -4.21 -1.41 -13.28
CA ARG A 105 -4.99 -1.04 -14.47
C ARG A 105 -5.24 -2.19 -15.43
N PHE A 106 -4.38 -3.21 -15.45
CA PHE A 106 -4.59 -4.39 -16.30
C PHE A 106 -4.89 -5.65 -15.49
N LEU A 107 -4.54 -5.70 -14.20
CA LEU A 107 -5.01 -6.66 -13.21
C LEU A 107 -5.83 -5.92 -12.14
N PRO A 108 -7.11 -5.62 -12.41
CA PRO A 108 -7.93 -4.81 -11.51
C PRO A 108 -8.26 -5.53 -10.19
N ASP A 109 -8.29 -6.86 -10.18
CA ASP A 109 -8.57 -7.67 -8.99
C ASP A 109 -7.29 -8.18 -8.31
N LEU A 110 -6.46 -7.24 -7.83
CA LEU A 110 -5.32 -7.59 -6.99
C LEU A 110 -5.72 -8.33 -5.69
N PRO A 111 -6.83 -7.98 -5.01
CA PRO A 111 -7.39 -8.77 -3.91
C PRO A 111 -7.53 -10.27 -4.20
N GLY A 112 -8.13 -10.61 -5.35
CA GLY A 112 -8.24 -12.00 -5.80
C GLY A 112 -6.89 -12.69 -5.92
N LEU A 113 -5.86 -11.99 -6.42
CA LEU A 113 -4.50 -12.54 -6.50
C LEU A 113 -3.86 -12.78 -5.14
N VAL A 114 -4.20 -11.99 -4.12
CA VAL A 114 -3.73 -12.23 -2.75
C VAL A 114 -4.41 -13.47 -2.19
N ARG A 115 -5.74 -13.57 -2.34
CA ARG A 115 -6.56 -14.72 -1.92
C ARG A 115 -6.07 -16.03 -2.55
N ASP A 116 -5.76 -16.00 -3.84
CA ASP A 116 -5.28 -17.16 -4.59
C ASP A 116 -3.78 -17.46 -4.34
N GLY A 117 -3.09 -16.61 -3.57
CA GLY A 117 -1.67 -16.79 -3.22
C GLY A 117 -0.67 -16.42 -4.32
N TYR A 118 -1.13 -15.82 -5.42
CA TYR A 118 -0.29 -15.35 -6.53
C TYR A 118 0.45 -14.04 -6.21
N LEU A 119 -0.14 -13.19 -5.36
CA LEU A 119 0.42 -11.90 -4.94
C LEU A 119 0.84 -11.92 -3.47
N LYS A 120 2.11 -11.59 -3.20
CA LYS A 120 2.69 -11.57 -1.85
C LYS A 120 3.45 -10.28 -1.57
N MET A 121 3.67 -10.02 -0.29
CA MET A 121 4.58 -8.96 0.17
C MET A 121 6.01 -9.52 0.26
N ALA A 122 6.99 -8.80 -0.29
CA ALA A 122 8.40 -9.16 -0.14
C ALA A 122 8.98 -8.60 1.16
N GLY A 123 9.05 -9.45 2.18
CA GLY A 123 9.62 -9.09 3.47
C GLY A 123 8.79 -8.01 4.17
N TYR A 124 9.48 -7.12 4.89
CA TYR A 124 8.88 -5.99 5.59
C TYR A 124 8.83 -4.78 4.64
N ILE A 125 7.63 -4.23 4.44
CA ILE A 125 7.40 -3.03 3.61
C ILE A 125 6.77 -1.96 4.48
N SER A 126 7.31 -0.75 4.43
CA SER A 126 6.90 0.36 5.28
C SER A 126 6.92 1.69 4.53
N ALA A 127 6.56 2.76 5.24
CA ALA A 127 6.73 4.10 4.75
C ALA A 127 8.22 4.44 4.50
N PRO A 128 8.53 5.31 3.53
CA PRO A 128 9.86 5.90 3.40
C PRO A 128 10.22 6.69 4.66
N ILE A 129 11.48 6.62 5.10
CA ILE A 129 11.96 7.33 6.30
C ILE A 129 11.68 8.84 6.25
N ASP A 130 11.69 9.43 5.04
CA ASP A 130 11.46 10.86 4.80
C ASP A 130 9.98 11.25 4.62
N SER A 131 9.04 10.32 4.80
CA SER A 131 7.60 10.59 4.65
C SER A 131 6.95 11.29 5.83
N GLY A 132 7.56 11.22 7.02
CA GLY A 132 6.95 11.68 8.27
C GLY A 132 5.85 10.77 8.83
N VAL A 133 5.59 9.63 8.19
CA VAL A 133 4.67 8.58 8.66
C VAL A 133 5.43 7.57 9.54
N CYS A 134 4.79 7.08 10.60
CA CYS A 134 5.38 6.04 11.46
C CYS A 134 5.67 4.75 10.67
N LEU A 135 6.90 4.24 10.76
CA LEU A 135 7.33 3.01 10.06
C LEU A 135 6.54 1.78 10.47
N GLN A 136 6.20 1.68 11.76
CA GLN A 136 5.42 0.56 12.29
C GLN A 136 3.97 0.64 11.82
N SER A 137 3.31 1.78 12.03
CA SER A 137 1.91 1.99 11.62
C SER A 137 1.71 1.79 10.12
N SER A 138 2.63 2.27 9.29
CA SER A 138 2.57 2.07 7.84
C SER A 138 2.78 0.61 7.44
N ALA A 139 3.71 -0.11 8.08
CA ALA A 139 3.91 -1.52 7.79
C ALA A 139 2.72 -2.38 8.21
N GLU A 140 2.11 -2.09 9.36
CA GLU A 140 0.88 -2.76 9.80
C GLU A 140 -0.27 -2.51 8.81
N ALA A 141 -0.47 -1.26 8.38
CA ALA A 141 -1.49 -0.93 7.39
C ALA A 141 -1.30 -1.65 6.05
N ILE A 142 -0.06 -1.74 5.56
CA ILE A 142 0.27 -2.49 4.34
C ILE A 142 0.08 -3.99 4.56
N ALA A 143 0.54 -4.55 5.67
CA ALA A 143 0.39 -5.96 5.98
C ALA A 143 -1.09 -6.37 6.08
N ASP A 144 -1.92 -5.53 6.70
CA ASP A 144 -3.35 -5.77 6.81
C ASP A 144 -4.05 -5.71 5.44
N TRP A 145 -3.59 -4.87 4.51
CA TRP A 145 -4.09 -4.90 3.12
C TRP A 145 -3.92 -6.28 2.46
N PHE A 146 -2.81 -6.96 2.72
CA PHE A 146 -2.61 -8.34 2.24
C PHE A 146 -3.41 -9.34 3.09
N ARG A 147 -3.48 -9.17 4.41
CA ARG A 147 -4.22 -10.08 5.30
C ARG A 147 -5.71 -10.08 5.01
N TYR A 148 -6.29 -8.92 4.76
CA TYR A 148 -7.72 -8.73 4.48
C TYR A 148 -8.00 -8.45 3.00
N GLU A 149 -7.13 -8.98 2.13
CA GLU A 149 -7.36 -9.09 0.69
C GLU A 149 -7.92 -7.80 0.07
N GLY A 150 -7.17 -6.70 0.16
CA GLY A 150 -7.61 -5.41 -0.37
C GLY A 150 -8.17 -4.42 0.64
N SER A 151 -8.29 -4.83 1.91
CA SER A 151 -8.87 -3.99 2.96
C SER A 151 -7.86 -3.67 4.05
N THR A 152 -7.90 -2.46 4.59
CA THR A 152 -7.07 -2.07 5.73
C THR A 152 -7.79 -1.00 6.54
N PHE A 153 -7.25 -0.67 7.71
CA PHE A 153 -7.77 0.42 8.52
C PHE A 153 -7.14 1.75 8.11
N ASP A 154 -7.83 2.85 8.40
CA ASP A 154 -7.24 4.18 8.25
C ASP A 154 -5.93 4.29 9.04
N LEU A 155 -4.93 4.92 8.44
CA LEU A 155 -3.60 5.05 9.00
C LEU A 155 -3.61 5.72 10.38
N GLY A 156 -4.55 6.64 10.61
CA GLY A 156 -4.72 7.31 11.88
C GLY A 156 -5.13 6.39 13.03
N PHE A 157 -5.78 5.25 12.76
CA PHE A 157 -6.07 4.26 13.81
C PHE A 157 -4.78 3.63 14.34
N TYR A 158 -3.89 3.20 13.43
CA TYR A 158 -2.59 2.65 13.79
C TYR A 158 -1.71 3.66 14.51
N GLU A 159 -1.70 4.93 14.06
CA GLU A 159 -0.90 5.97 14.71
C GLU A 159 -1.38 6.27 16.14
N ARG A 160 -2.70 6.35 16.35
CA ARG A 160 -3.26 6.56 17.69
C ARG A 160 -2.99 5.37 18.61
N PHE A 161 -3.22 4.15 18.13
CA PHE A 161 -2.95 2.95 18.89
C PHE A 161 -1.47 2.85 19.27
N ASN A 162 -0.57 3.04 18.30
CA ASN A 162 0.86 2.96 18.56
C ASN A 162 1.32 4.04 19.54
N LYS A 163 0.79 5.27 19.42
CA LYS A 163 1.08 6.34 20.37
C LYS A 163 0.67 5.95 21.80
N SER A 164 -0.56 5.49 22.00
CA SER A 164 -1.03 5.09 23.33
C SER A 164 -0.27 3.88 23.87
N TYR A 165 0.07 2.91 23.01
CA TYR A 165 0.88 1.76 23.40
C TYR A 165 2.29 2.18 23.85
N GLN A 166 2.93 3.09 23.11
CA GLN A 166 4.26 3.62 23.45
C GLN A 166 4.24 4.46 24.75
N GLU A 167 3.18 5.24 24.98
CA GLU A 167 2.98 5.96 26.25
C GLU A 167 2.82 4.99 27.41
N TRP A 168 1.97 3.97 27.26
CA TRP A 168 1.78 2.92 28.27
C TRP A 168 3.07 2.13 28.53
N GLU A 169 3.78 1.70 27.49
CA GLU A 169 5.04 0.97 27.59
C GLU A 169 6.12 1.82 28.28
N GLY A 170 6.18 3.11 27.95
CA GLY A 170 7.07 4.07 28.60
C GLY A 170 6.78 4.23 30.09
N ASP A 171 5.53 4.51 30.44
CA ASP A 171 5.12 4.67 31.85
C ASP A 171 5.33 3.38 32.64
N TRP A 172 4.98 2.23 32.06
CA TRP A 172 5.18 0.93 32.68
C TRP A 172 6.66 0.62 32.90
N SER A 173 7.50 0.88 31.89
CA SER A 173 8.94 0.66 31.94
C SER A 173 9.61 1.54 33.00
N VAL A 174 9.27 2.85 33.05
CA VAL A 174 9.78 3.78 34.06
C VAL A 174 9.44 3.29 35.47
N ARG A 175 8.17 2.94 35.72
CA ARG A 175 7.77 2.44 37.04
C ARG A 175 8.50 1.14 37.41
N CYS A 176 8.70 0.23 36.45
CA CYS A 176 9.47 -1.01 36.67
C CYS A 176 10.92 -0.71 37.08
N ILE A 177 11.58 0.21 36.36
CA ILE A 177 12.97 0.60 36.62
C ILE A 177 13.08 1.30 37.98
N GLU A 178 12.21 2.26 38.28
CA GLU A 178 12.18 2.96 39.57
C GLU A 178 12.00 1.98 40.74
N HIS A 179 11.10 1.00 40.58
CA HIS A 179 10.93 -0.05 41.59
C HIS A 179 12.19 -0.88 41.78
N GLN A 180 12.83 -1.36 40.70
CA GLN A 180 14.05 -2.18 40.78
C GLN A 180 15.25 -1.41 41.38
N LEU A 181 15.36 -0.11 41.10
CA LEU A 181 16.47 0.72 41.58
C LEU A 181 16.22 1.28 42.98
N GLY A 182 14.97 1.51 43.35
CA GLY A 182 14.57 2.14 44.62
C GLY A 182 14.49 1.18 45.81
N HIS A 183 14.31 -0.13 45.57
CA HIS A 183 14.16 -1.12 46.64
C HIS A 183 15.27 -2.17 46.55
N GLN A 184 16.25 -2.09 47.44
CA GLN A 184 17.27 -3.13 47.58
C GLN A 184 16.76 -4.32 48.40
N GLU A 185 16.05 -4.11 49.53
CA GLU A 185 15.55 -5.23 50.37
C GLU A 185 14.26 -4.93 51.19
N GLU A 186 13.81 -3.67 51.34
CA GLU A 186 12.60 -3.34 52.13
C GLU A 186 11.47 -2.75 51.26
N PRO A 187 10.22 -3.22 51.44
CA PRO A 187 9.07 -2.70 50.70
C PRO A 187 8.76 -1.26 51.14
N ASP A 188 8.61 -0.38 50.17
CA ASP A 188 8.27 1.04 50.40
C ASP A 188 6.76 1.24 50.35
N SER A 189 6.25 1.93 51.38
CA SER A 189 4.84 2.27 51.51
C SER A 189 4.37 3.30 50.50
N ASP A 190 5.25 3.97 49.76
CA ASP A 190 4.91 4.94 48.70
C ASP A 190 5.10 4.36 47.28
N CYS A 191 5.64 3.15 47.16
CA CYS A 191 5.88 2.50 45.87
C CYS A 191 4.63 1.76 45.35
N SER A 192 4.14 2.18 44.19
CA SER A 192 2.97 1.58 43.53
C SER A 192 3.09 0.06 43.29
N PHE A 193 4.29 -0.44 43.04
CA PHE A 193 4.57 -1.87 42.87
C PHE A 193 4.55 -2.64 44.21
N CYS A 194 5.13 -2.09 45.28
CA CYS A 194 5.09 -2.72 46.61
C CYS A 194 3.68 -2.74 47.20
N GLN A 195 2.87 -1.72 46.89
CA GLN A 195 1.47 -1.61 47.32
C GLN A 195 0.50 -2.48 46.51
N SER A 196 0.96 -3.22 45.49
CA SER A 196 0.07 -3.94 44.56
C SER A 196 -1.00 -3.05 43.92
N LEU A 197 -0.68 -1.77 43.65
CA LEU A 197 -1.59 -0.88 42.93
C LEU A 197 -1.87 -1.46 41.54
N PRO A 198 -3.07 -1.21 40.98
CA PRO A 198 -3.43 -1.77 39.70
C PRO A 198 -2.42 -1.39 38.62
N ILE A 199 -1.89 -2.41 37.95
CA ILE A 199 -1.07 -2.27 36.75
C ILE A 199 -1.89 -1.46 35.74
N PRO A 200 -1.33 -0.40 35.13
CA PRO A 200 -2.02 0.32 34.06
C PRO A 200 -2.48 -0.66 32.98
N GLU A 201 -3.76 -0.58 32.60
CA GLU A 201 -4.30 -1.48 31.61
C GLU A 201 -3.65 -1.24 30.25
N GLU A 202 -3.20 -2.31 29.61
CA GLU A 202 -2.59 -2.26 28.27
C GLU A 202 -3.63 -1.78 27.23
N PRO A 203 -3.29 -0.81 26.37
CA PRO A 203 -4.17 -0.36 25.31
C PRO A 203 -4.63 -1.52 24.41
N ARG A 204 -5.94 -1.70 24.25
CA ARG A 204 -6.48 -2.79 23.44
C ARG A 204 -6.77 -2.31 22.02
N LYS A 205 -6.41 -3.11 21.01
CA LYS A 205 -6.72 -2.78 19.61
C LYS A 205 -8.22 -2.53 19.37
N SER A 206 -9.11 -3.26 20.05
CA SER A 206 -10.56 -3.07 19.96
C SER A 206 -11.04 -1.66 20.28
N ASP A 207 -10.28 -0.90 21.05
CA ASP A 207 -10.68 0.44 21.49
C ASP A 207 -10.34 1.52 20.44
N TYR A 208 -9.50 1.17 19.47
CA TYR A 208 -9.00 2.08 18.44
C TYR A 208 -9.51 1.72 17.07
N PHE A 209 -9.62 0.43 16.77
CA PHE A 209 -9.96 -0.06 15.44
C PHE A 209 -11.47 -0.36 15.34
N PRO A 210 -12.11 -0.03 14.22
CA PRO A 210 -13.46 -0.49 13.95
C PRO A 210 -13.48 -2.02 13.78
N GLU A 211 -14.67 -2.63 13.83
CA GLU A 211 -14.83 -4.08 13.68
C GLU A 211 -14.34 -4.59 12.31
N GLU A 212 -14.59 -3.80 11.25
CA GLU A 212 -14.23 -4.18 9.88
C GLU A 212 -13.29 -3.15 9.22
N PRO A 213 -12.26 -3.61 8.47
CA PRO A 213 -11.40 -2.74 7.69
C PRO A 213 -12.13 -2.22 6.44
N SER A 214 -11.61 -1.15 5.85
CA SER A 214 -12.16 -0.55 4.64
C SER A 214 -11.40 -1.00 3.39
N VAL A 215 -12.13 -1.26 2.30
CA VAL A 215 -11.53 -1.56 0.99
C VAL A 215 -10.80 -0.31 0.48
N ILE A 216 -9.55 -0.49 0.03
CA ILE A 216 -8.74 0.58 -0.56
C ILE A 216 -7.88 0.05 -1.71
N MET A 217 -7.70 0.87 -2.75
CA MET A 217 -6.72 0.54 -3.80
C MET A 217 -5.31 0.53 -3.21
N LEU A 218 -4.47 -0.41 -3.63
CA LEU A 218 -3.11 -0.50 -3.13
C LEU A 218 -2.31 0.77 -3.47
N SER A 219 -2.48 1.34 -4.67
CA SER A 219 -1.82 2.59 -5.02
C SER A 219 -2.23 3.77 -4.14
N GLN A 220 -3.49 3.79 -3.68
CA GLN A 220 -3.99 4.82 -2.78
C GLN A 220 -3.41 4.62 -1.37
N LEU A 221 -3.42 3.40 -0.84
CA LEU A 221 -2.78 3.07 0.43
C LEU A 221 -1.29 3.45 0.42
N LEU A 222 -0.56 3.00 -0.60
CA LEU A 222 0.87 3.26 -0.73
C LEU A 222 1.19 4.74 -0.90
N ALA A 223 0.28 5.52 -1.52
CA ALA A 223 0.39 6.96 -1.59
C ALA A 223 0.21 7.61 -0.20
N SER A 224 -0.81 7.19 0.56
CA SER A 224 -1.08 7.68 1.92
C SER A 224 0.09 7.42 2.87
N VAL A 225 0.58 6.17 2.95
CA VAL A 225 1.72 5.81 3.83
C VAL A 225 3.03 6.45 3.38
N SER A 226 3.15 6.87 2.11
CA SER A 226 4.30 7.64 1.62
C SER A 226 4.13 9.15 1.75
N ALA A 227 3.05 9.65 2.35
CA ALA A 227 2.70 11.07 2.39
C ALA A 227 2.71 11.74 1.00
N GLN A 228 2.25 11.02 -0.02
CA GLN A 228 2.23 11.46 -1.41
C GLN A 228 0.81 11.52 -1.93
N SER A 229 0.50 12.50 -2.79
CA SER A 229 -0.80 12.56 -3.47
C SER A 229 -0.98 11.45 -4.51
N HIS A 230 0.12 10.90 -5.03
CA HIS A 230 0.09 9.79 -5.95
C HIS A 230 1.42 9.04 -6.00
N ILE A 231 1.36 7.71 -6.00
CA ILE A 231 2.53 6.87 -5.79
C ILE A 231 3.59 6.94 -6.88
N ASP A 232 3.18 6.98 -8.15
CA ASP A 232 4.13 6.96 -9.28
C ASP A 232 4.68 8.36 -9.68
N LYS A 233 4.39 9.42 -8.89
CA LYS A 233 4.92 10.80 -9.03
C LYS A 233 4.77 11.50 -10.42
N TRP A 234 4.18 10.88 -11.44
CA TRP A 234 4.01 11.40 -12.80
C TRP A 234 2.97 12.52 -12.95
N TRP A 235 2.15 12.78 -11.92
CA TRP A 235 1.15 13.86 -11.94
C TRP A 235 1.74 15.25 -11.69
N ARG A 236 2.93 15.34 -11.08
CA ARG A 236 3.57 16.63 -10.77
C ARG A 236 4.05 17.40 -12.01
N TRP A 237 4.01 16.81 -13.21
CA TRP A 237 4.50 17.43 -14.44
C TRP A 237 3.45 18.29 -15.17
N ARG A 238 2.21 18.41 -14.67
CA ARG A 238 1.18 19.28 -15.28
C ARG A 238 1.16 20.74 -14.78
N LYS A 239 2.08 21.13 -13.90
CA LYS A 239 2.17 22.51 -13.40
C LYS A 239 3.63 22.90 -13.20
N GLN A 240 4.32 23.17 -14.31
CA GLN A 240 5.52 23.99 -14.39
C GLN A 240 5.63 24.47 -15.86
N GLU A 241 4.66 25.29 -16.25
CA GLU A 241 4.77 26.28 -17.34
C GLU A 241 4.22 27.59 -16.80
#